data_AF-A0A3E2GYX0-F1
#
_entry.id   AF-A0A3E2GYX0-F1
#
_cell.length_a   1.000
_cell.length_b   1.000
_cell.length_c   1.000
_cell.angle_alpha   90.00
_cell.angle_beta   90.00
_cell.angle_gamma   90.00
#
_symmetry.space_group_name_H-M   'P 1'
#
loop_
_entity.id
_entity.type
_entity.pdbx_description
1 polymer ?
#
loop_
_entity_poly.entity_id
_entity_poly.type
_entity_poly.pdbx_seq_one_letter_code
_entity_poly.pdbx_strand_id
1 'polypeptide(L)'
;MDITWEGVSDEDSETTLRNRAKCAKLLEHLGVQIYQRYLKRRNKLDLQITVQLTQEAVAATPETYPYQARLLNNLCCLLGYRHMILGFILDLNEVCHVVYKAVGSIHKDHPEKERLMSSLGNLLHDRYVKKGNMADLDEALWLGREVVDVTPKDHPERA
;
A
#
# COMPACT_ATOMS: atom_id res chain seq x y z
N MET A 1 -28.49 -37.32 16.93
CA MET A 1 -28.54 -36.49 15.70
C MET A 1 -27.28 -35.67 15.73
N ASP A 2 -26.19 -36.25 15.25
CA ASP A 2 -24.90 -35.58 15.13
C ASP A 2 -24.68 -35.29 13.65
N ILE A 3 -24.70 -34.01 13.29
CA ILE A 3 -24.32 -33.55 11.95
C ILE A 3 -22.84 -33.19 12.06
N THR A 4 -21.99 -34.08 11.56
CA THR A 4 -20.56 -33.80 11.36
C THR A 4 -20.41 -32.76 10.25
N TRP A 5 -19.77 -31.63 10.60
CA TRP A 5 -19.28 -30.63 9.65
C TRP A 5 -18.16 -31.25 8.79
N GLU A 6 -18.52 -31.78 7.61
CA GLU A 6 -17.55 -32.19 6.60
C GLU A 6 -17.15 -30.99 5.72
N GLY A 7 -15.88 -30.60 5.85
CA GLY A 7 -14.99 -30.09 4.79
C GLY A 7 -15.56 -29.09 3.78
N VAL A 8 -15.43 -27.80 4.08
CA VAL A 8 -15.15 -26.83 3.01
C VAL A 8 -13.74 -27.13 2.53
N SER A 9 -13.62 -27.74 1.36
CA SER A 9 -12.35 -28.22 0.79
C SER A 9 -11.35 -27.09 0.54
N ASP A 10 -10.06 -27.34 0.77
CA ASP A 10 -8.97 -26.38 0.49
C ASP A 10 -8.92 -25.95 -0.99
N GLU A 11 -9.43 -26.77 -1.93
CA GLU A 11 -9.50 -26.48 -3.37
C GLU A 11 -10.41 -25.28 -3.71
N ASP A 12 -11.53 -25.12 -3.00
CA ASP A 12 -12.41 -23.96 -3.19
C ASP A 12 -11.75 -22.67 -2.66
N SER A 13 -10.93 -22.79 -1.62
CA SER A 13 -10.19 -21.68 -1.05
C SER A 13 -9.07 -21.22 -2.00
N GLU A 14 -8.32 -22.15 -2.58
CA GLU A 14 -7.22 -21.85 -3.50
C GLU A 14 -7.74 -21.27 -4.82
N THR A 15 -8.84 -21.80 -5.34
CA THR A 15 -9.52 -21.29 -6.54
C THR A 15 -10.06 -19.87 -6.31
N THR A 16 -10.66 -19.62 -5.15
CA THR A 16 -11.15 -18.29 -4.75
C THR A 16 -9.99 -17.29 -4.61
N LEU A 17 -8.88 -17.68 -3.96
CA LEU A 17 -7.68 -16.86 -3.83
C LEU A 17 -7.05 -16.55 -5.19
N ARG A 18 -6.98 -17.54 -6.08
CA ARG A 18 -6.45 -17.38 -7.44
C ARG A 18 -7.32 -16.43 -8.26
N ASN A 19 -8.64 -16.51 -8.15
CA ASN A 19 -9.56 -15.60 -8.83
C ASN A 19 -9.46 -14.17 -8.29
N ARG A 20 -9.39 -14.01 -6.97
CA ARG A 20 -9.13 -12.72 -6.30
C ARG A 20 -7.83 -12.07 -6.76
N ALA A 21 -6.74 -12.84 -6.83
CA ALA A 21 -5.46 -12.36 -7.34
C ALA A 21 -5.51 -11.96 -8.83
N LYS A 22 -6.28 -12.67 -9.66
CA LYS A 22 -6.52 -12.27 -11.06
C LYS A 22 -7.30 -10.96 -11.14
N CYS A 23 -8.35 -10.78 -10.34
CA CYS A 23 -9.11 -9.53 -10.27
C CYS A 23 -8.22 -8.37 -9.84
N ALA A 24 -7.40 -8.54 -8.80
CA ALA A 24 -6.45 -7.51 -8.34
C ALA A 24 -5.45 -7.10 -9.45
N LYS A 25 -4.96 -8.05 -10.24
CA LYS A 25 -4.10 -7.77 -11.40
C LYS A 25 -4.82 -7.00 -12.51
N LEU A 26 -6.08 -7.29 -12.78
CA LEU A 26 -6.86 -6.56 -13.79
C LEU A 26 -7.13 -5.13 -13.36
N LEU A 27 -7.50 -4.93 -12.09
CA LEU A 27 -7.72 -3.62 -11.49
C LEU A 27 -6.43 -2.77 -11.54
N GLU A 28 -5.28 -3.38 -11.24
CA GLU A 28 -3.99 -2.68 -11.30
C GLU A 28 -3.62 -2.27 -12.73
N HIS A 29 -3.75 -3.17 -13.71
CA HIS A 29 -3.49 -2.82 -15.12
C HIS A 29 -4.38 -1.68 -15.61
N LEU A 30 -5.67 -1.68 -15.25
CA LEU A 30 -6.58 -0.59 -15.58
C LEU A 30 -6.16 0.71 -14.89
N GLY A 31 -5.79 0.64 -13.61
CA GLY A 31 -5.30 1.78 -12.82
C GLY A 31 -4.08 2.44 -13.47
N VAL A 32 -3.12 1.64 -13.95
CA VAL A 32 -1.92 2.11 -14.66
C VAL A 32 -2.31 2.86 -15.95
N GLN A 33 -3.23 2.31 -16.75
CA GLN A 33 -3.66 2.97 -17.99
C GLN A 33 -4.34 4.32 -17.73
N ILE A 34 -5.18 4.40 -16.70
CA ILE A 34 -5.86 5.65 -16.31
C ILE A 34 -4.85 6.64 -15.74
N TYR A 35 -3.83 6.19 -15.00
CA TYR A 35 -2.76 7.05 -14.52
C TYR A 35 -1.93 7.62 -15.67
N GLN A 36 -1.63 6.82 -16.70
CA GLN A 36 -0.98 7.31 -17.91
C GLN A 36 -1.83 8.38 -18.63
N ARG A 37 -3.15 8.23 -18.63
CA ARG A 37 -4.07 9.26 -19.12
C ARG A 37 -4.02 10.53 -18.27
N TYR A 38 -3.97 10.39 -16.95
CA TYR A 38 -3.76 11.49 -16.02
C TYR A 38 -2.45 12.25 -16.31
N LEU A 39 -1.33 11.55 -16.50
CA LEU A 39 -0.03 12.20 -16.77
C LEU A 39 -0.07 13.09 -18.01
N LYS A 40 -0.84 12.69 -19.03
CA LYS A 40 -1.01 13.46 -20.28
C LYS A 40 -1.99 14.61 -20.15
N ARG A 41 -3.13 14.40 -19.47
CA ARG A 41 -4.27 15.33 -19.48
C ARG A 41 -4.40 16.17 -18.20
N ARG A 42 -3.69 15.80 -17.14
CA ARG A 42 -3.79 16.37 -15.79
C ARG A 42 -5.22 16.41 -15.23
N ASN A 43 -6.09 15.52 -15.71
CA ASN A 43 -7.47 15.42 -15.24
C ASN A 43 -7.51 14.81 -13.84
N LYS A 44 -7.88 15.62 -12.84
CA LYS A 44 -7.94 15.21 -11.42
C LYS A 44 -8.84 13.98 -11.18
N LEU A 45 -9.88 13.80 -11.99
CA LEU A 45 -10.77 12.63 -11.91
C LEU A 45 -10.03 11.33 -12.26
N ASP A 46 -9.11 11.37 -13.22
CA ASP A 46 -8.31 10.19 -13.59
C ASP A 46 -7.43 9.74 -12.42
N LEU A 47 -6.82 10.68 -11.69
CA LEU A 47 -6.05 10.38 -10.49
C LEU A 47 -6.93 9.80 -9.38
N GLN A 48 -8.16 10.29 -9.22
CA GLN A 48 -9.11 9.76 -8.23
C GLN A 48 -9.52 8.32 -8.57
N ILE A 49 -9.80 8.03 -9.84
CA ILE A 49 -10.15 6.69 -10.32
C ILE A 49 -8.96 5.73 -10.14
N THR A 50 -7.73 6.16 -10.46
CA THR A 50 -6.53 5.34 -10.24
C THR A 50 -6.37 4.94 -8.77
N VAL A 51 -6.60 5.86 -7.84
CA VAL A 51 -6.55 5.54 -6.40
C VAL A 51 -7.62 4.52 -6.04
N GLN A 52 -8.87 4.72 -6.47
CA GLN A 52 -9.97 3.81 -6.16
C GLN A 52 -9.68 2.39 -6.68
N LEU A 53 -9.24 2.25 -7.92
CA LEU A 53 -8.87 0.95 -8.49
C LEU A 53 -7.73 0.28 -7.71
N THR A 54 -6.78 1.06 -7.21
CA THR A 54 -5.68 0.53 -6.40
C THR A 54 -6.18 0.07 -5.02
N GLN A 55 -7.10 0.81 -4.39
CA GLN A 55 -7.75 0.39 -3.13
C GLN A 55 -8.55 -0.91 -3.32
N GLU A 56 -9.31 -1.03 -4.40
CA GLU A 56 -10.05 -2.25 -4.74
C GLU A 56 -9.10 -3.43 -4.99
N ALA A 57 -7.96 -3.21 -5.65
CA ALA A 57 -6.95 -4.23 -5.86
C ALA A 57 -6.31 -4.71 -4.54
N VAL A 58 -6.04 -3.80 -3.61
CA VAL A 58 -5.56 -4.12 -2.25
C VAL A 58 -6.59 -4.95 -1.50
N ALA A 59 -7.86 -4.52 -1.48
CA ALA A 59 -8.94 -5.23 -0.80
C ALA A 59 -9.21 -6.63 -1.38
N ALA A 60 -8.98 -6.81 -2.68
CA ALA A 60 -9.07 -8.10 -3.34
C ALA A 60 -7.87 -9.02 -3.07
N THR A 61 -6.74 -8.53 -2.55
CA THR A 61 -5.53 -9.34 -2.32
C THR A 61 -5.39 -9.68 -0.84
N PRO A 62 -5.15 -10.95 -0.46
CA PRO A 62 -4.89 -11.33 0.94
C PRO A 62 -3.65 -10.66 1.54
N GLU A 63 -3.67 -10.43 2.86
CA GLU A 63 -2.60 -9.73 3.60
C GLU A 63 -1.27 -10.48 3.63
N THR A 64 -1.30 -11.80 3.43
CA THR A 64 -0.12 -12.68 3.44
C THR A 64 0.58 -12.76 2.08
N TYR A 65 0.02 -12.13 1.04
CA TYR A 65 0.55 -12.24 -0.31
C TYR A 65 1.57 -11.14 -0.60
N PRO A 66 2.80 -11.48 -1.05
CA PRO A 66 3.83 -10.48 -1.43
C PRO A 66 3.33 -9.45 -2.45
N TYR A 67 2.37 -9.84 -3.29
CA TYR A 67 1.73 -8.96 -4.27
C TYR A 67 0.97 -7.79 -3.61
N GLN A 68 0.40 -7.98 -2.42
CA GLN A 68 -0.32 -6.93 -1.70
C GLN A 68 0.63 -5.82 -1.24
N ALA A 69 1.84 -6.18 -0.78
CA ALA A 69 2.87 -5.22 -0.37
C ALA A 69 3.17 -4.20 -1.48
N ARG A 70 3.35 -4.70 -2.71
CA ARG A 70 3.57 -3.87 -3.90
C ARG A 70 2.39 -2.95 -4.20
N LEU A 71 1.15 -3.46 -4.10
CA LEU A 71 -0.05 -2.65 -4.31
C LEU A 71 -0.20 -1.54 -3.26
N LEU A 72 0.15 -1.83 -2.01
CA LEU A 72 0.14 -0.85 -0.92
C LEU A 72 1.18 0.24 -1.11
N ASN A 73 2.38 -0.13 -1.58
CA ASN A 73 3.40 0.85 -1.93
C ASN A 73 2.90 1.79 -3.04
N ASN A 74 2.28 1.23 -4.09
CA ASN A 74 1.70 2.02 -5.17
C ASN A 74 0.59 2.95 -4.67
N LEU A 75 -0.30 2.45 -3.79
CA LEU A 75 -1.36 3.24 -3.20
C LEU A 75 -0.81 4.40 -2.35
N CYS A 76 0.25 4.14 -1.58
CA CYS A 76 0.93 5.14 -0.77
C CYS A 76 1.48 6.28 -1.64
N CYS A 77 2.22 5.95 -2.71
CA CYS A 77 2.73 6.94 -3.66
C CYS A 77 1.61 7.75 -4.33
N LEU A 78 0.54 7.08 -4.77
CA LEU A 78 -0.59 7.74 -5.44
C LEU A 78 -1.32 8.72 -4.52
N LEU A 79 -1.47 8.38 -3.24
CA LEU A 79 -2.15 9.23 -2.27
C LEU A 79 -1.28 10.37 -1.77
N GLY A 80 0.02 10.15 -1.55
CA GLY A 80 0.96 11.25 -1.29
C GLY A 80 0.94 12.27 -2.44
N TYR A 81 0.97 11.78 -3.68
CA TYR A 81 0.86 12.61 -4.87
C TYR A 81 -0.51 13.31 -5.02
N ARG A 82 -1.60 12.58 -4.76
CA ARG A 82 -2.96 13.14 -4.76
C ARG A 82 -3.11 14.22 -3.68
N HIS A 83 -2.55 13.99 -2.50
CA HIS A 83 -2.51 14.95 -1.42
C HIS A 83 -1.73 16.20 -1.81
N MET A 84 -0.54 16.05 -2.37
CA MET A 84 0.29 17.18 -2.81
C MET A 84 -0.46 18.08 -3.82
N ILE A 85 -1.23 17.48 -4.74
CA ILE A 85 -1.90 18.23 -5.82
C ILE A 85 -3.30 18.72 -5.45
N LEU A 86 -4.02 17.99 -4.60
CA LEU A 86 -5.43 18.26 -4.29
C LEU A 86 -5.67 18.73 -2.86
N GLY A 87 -4.70 18.59 -1.97
CA GLY A 87 -4.81 18.98 -0.56
C GLY A 87 -5.72 18.07 0.28
N PHE A 88 -6.12 16.89 -0.21
CA PHE A 88 -7.00 15.99 0.53
C PHE A 88 -6.25 15.25 1.63
N ILE A 89 -6.58 15.53 2.89
CA ILE A 89 -5.90 14.99 4.08
C ILE A 89 -6.50 13.65 4.55
N LEU A 90 -7.81 13.42 4.31
CA LEU A 90 -8.52 12.22 4.77
C LEU A 90 -7.88 10.93 4.23
N ASP A 91 -7.45 11.01 2.98
CA ASP A 91 -6.66 10.05 2.23
C ASP A 91 -5.42 9.51 2.96
N LEU A 92 -4.72 10.37 3.71
CA LEU A 92 -3.47 10.01 4.37
C LEU A 92 -3.72 9.16 5.61
N ASN A 93 -4.84 9.37 6.33
CA ASN A 93 -5.12 8.62 7.56
C ASN A 93 -5.42 7.15 7.25
N GLU A 94 -6.29 6.91 6.27
CA GLU A 94 -6.72 5.56 5.88
C GLU A 94 -5.52 4.74 5.42
N VAL A 95 -4.65 5.32 4.60
CA VAL A 95 -3.51 4.59 4.06
C VAL A 95 -2.35 4.45 5.03
N CYS A 96 -2.13 5.38 5.95
CA CYS A 96 -1.26 5.10 7.09
C CYS A 96 -1.71 3.81 7.79
N HIS A 97 -3.00 3.70 8.13
CA HIS A 97 -3.51 2.53 8.86
C HIS A 97 -3.33 1.21 8.10
N VAL A 98 -3.62 1.19 6.80
CA VAL A 98 -3.47 -0.03 5.99
C VAL A 98 -1.99 -0.38 5.79
N VAL A 99 -1.13 0.60 5.50
CA VAL A 99 0.32 0.37 5.34
C VAL A 99 0.95 -0.10 6.65
N TYR A 100 0.52 0.42 7.80
CA TYR A 100 0.95 -0.06 9.12
C TYR A 100 0.74 -1.55 9.31
N LYS A 101 -0.48 -2.02 9.01
CA LYS A 101 -0.81 -3.45 9.11
C LYS A 101 0.07 -4.30 8.21
N ALA A 102 0.32 -3.83 6.99
CA ALA A 102 1.13 -4.57 6.04
C ALA A 102 2.62 -4.60 6.40
N VAL A 103 3.19 -3.51 6.91
CA VAL A 103 4.56 -3.52 7.44
C VAL A 103 4.69 -4.53 8.58
N GLY A 104 3.66 -4.64 9.42
CA GLY A 104 3.58 -5.63 10.50
C GLY A 104 3.43 -7.09 10.03
N SER A 105 2.78 -7.34 8.89
CA SER A 105 2.54 -8.69 8.37
C SER A 105 3.70 -9.23 7.51
N ILE A 106 4.53 -8.36 6.95
CA ILE A 106 5.63 -8.75 6.07
C ILE A 106 6.87 -9.15 6.89
N HIS A 107 7.46 -10.30 6.53
CA HIS A 107 8.70 -10.79 7.13
C HIS A 107 9.83 -9.76 6.99
N LYS A 108 10.66 -9.62 8.02
CA LYS A 108 11.71 -8.58 8.09
C LYS A 108 12.69 -8.58 6.91
N ASP A 109 12.99 -9.75 6.37
CA ASP A 109 13.97 -9.91 5.27
C ASP A 109 13.35 -9.74 3.87
N HIS A 110 12.08 -9.31 3.78
CA HIS A 110 11.40 -9.14 2.50
C HIS A 110 11.72 -7.77 1.88
N PRO A 111 12.20 -7.69 0.61
CA PRO A 111 12.63 -6.44 -0.01
C PRO A 111 11.56 -5.33 -0.04
N GLU A 112 10.29 -5.69 -0.23
CA GLU A 112 9.19 -4.70 -0.23
C GLU A 112 8.91 -4.09 1.15
N LYS A 113 9.42 -4.68 2.25
CA LYS A 113 9.22 -4.13 3.59
C LYS A 113 9.94 -2.80 3.76
N GLU A 114 11.19 -2.71 3.34
CA GLU A 114 11.99 -1.48 3.39
C GLU A 114 11.32 -0.35 2.58
N ARG A 115 10.81 -0.68 1.40
CA ARG A 115 10.10 0.28 0.54
C ARG A 115 8.82 0.78 1.18
N LEU A 116 8.02 -0.13 1.78
CA LEU A 116 6.80 0.24 2.49
C LEU A 116 7.07 1.09 3.73
N MET A 117 8.12 0.77 4.50
CA MET A 117 8.52 1.56 5.67
C MET A 117 8.95 2.97 5.27
N SER A 118 9.73 3.09 4.20
CA SER A 118 10.13 4.39 3.63
C SER A 118 8.92 5.20 3.16
N SER A 119 8.00 4.57 2.43
CA SER A 119 6.75 5.18 1.98
C SER A 119 5.86 5.63 3.14
N LEU A 120 5.77 4.82 4.21
CA LEU A 120 5.04 5.17 5.43
C LEU A 120 5.67 6.36 6.16
N GLY A 121 7.00 6.40 6.28
CA GLY A 121 7.73 7.54 6.86
C GLY A 121 7.43 8.85 6.13
N ASN A 122 7.45 8.84 4.79
CA ASN A 122 7.09 10.00 3.98
C ASN A 122 5.63 10.44 4.21
N LEU A 123 4.71 9.48 4.26
CA LEU A 123 3.28 9.75 4.49
C LEU A 123 3.01 10.39 5.85
N LEU A 124 3.71 9.91 6.89
CA LEU A 124 3.64 10.45 8.25
C LEU A 124 4.26 11.85 8.32
N HIS A 125 5.40 12.07 7.66
CA HIS A 125 6.00 13.40 7.54
C HIS A 125 5.05 14.39 6.85
N ASP A 126 4.43 14.01 5.74
CA ASP A 126 3.45 14.86 5.03
C ASP A 126 2.25 15.20 5.93
N ARG A 127 1.77 14.23 6.70
CA ARG A 127 0.73 14.46 7.71
C ARG A 127 1.19 15.43 8.80
N TYR A 128 2.42 15.29 9.29
CA TYR A 128 3.00 16.22 10.26
C TYR A 128 3.06 17.64 9.71
N VAL A 129 3.59 17.84 8.49
CA VAL A 129 3.68 19.17 7.86
C VAL A 129 2.31 19.86 7.77
N LYS A 130 1.23 19.09 7.59
CA LYS A 130 -0.13 19.63 7.49
C LYS A 130 -0.85 19.83 8.83
N LYS A 131 -0.69 18.88 9.76
CA LYS A 131 -1.47 18.86 11.01
C LYS A 131 -0.67 19.34 12.24
N GLY A 132 0.64 19.42 12.13
CA GLY A 132 1.54 19.69 13.26
C GLY A 132 1.54 18.59 14.33
N ASN A 133 1.11 17.37 13.99
CA ASN A 133 1.06 16.27 14.94
C ASN A 133 2.47 15.69 15.17
N MET A 134 3.10 16.03 16.29
CA MET A 134 4.45 15.57 16.62
C MET A 134 4.58 14.04 16.66
N ALA A 135 3.52 13.30 17.02
CA ALA A 135 3.54 11.85 17.02
C ALA A 135 3.75 11.27 15.60
N ASP A 136 3.22 11.93 14.56
CA ASP A 136 3.45 11.50 13.18
C ASP A 136 4.94 11.75 12.79
N LEU A 137 5.56 12.82 13.29
CA LEU A 137 6.99 13.11 13.02
C LEU A 137 7.93 12.14 13.75
N ASP A 138 7.71 11.91 15.04
CA ASP A 138 8.55 11.03 15.86
C ASP A 138 8.58 9.61 15.27
N GLU A 139 7.43 9.16 14.81
CA GLU A 139 7.24 7.87 14.20
C GLU A 139 7.86 7.78 12.79
N ALA A 140 7.75 8.84 11.97
CA ALA A 140 8.46 8.93 10.69
C ALA A 140 9.98 8.84 10.88
N LEU A 141 10.51 9.48 11.92
CA LEU A 141 11.94 9.41 12.29
C LEU A 141 12.34 8.02 12.78
N TRP A 142 11.48 7.36 13.57
CA TRP A 142 11.71 6.00 14.03
C TRP A 142 11.78 5.02 12.84
N LEU A 143 10.80 5.06 11.94
CA LEU A 143 10.78 4.23 10.73
C LEU A 143 11.99 4.49 9.83
N GLY A 144 12.40 5.76 9.66
CA GLY A 144 13.59 6.11 8.89
C GLY A 144 14.87 5.52 9.46
N ARG A 145 15.01 5.47 10.80
CA ARG A 145 16.15 4.82 11.47
C ARG A 145 16.14 3.31 11.27
N GLU A 146 14.99 2.68 11.47
CA GLU A 146 14.85 1.23 11.28
C GLU A 146 15.24 0.82 9.85
N VAL A 147 14.81 1.58 8.83
CA VAL A 147 15.20 1.33 7.43
C VAL A 147 16.72 1.44 7.25
N VAL A 148 17.35 2.50 7.75
CA VAL A 148 18.81 2.69 7.65
C VAL A 148 19.59 1.58 8.34
N ASP A 149 19.06 1.03 9.43
CA ASP A 149 19.71 -0.04 10.19
C ASP A 149 19.61 -1.41 9.49
N VAL A 150 18.52 -1.70 8.78
CA VAL A 150 18.33 -2.96 8.05
C VAL A 150 18.90 -2.95 6.63
N THR A 151 18.92 -1.79 5.96
CA THR A 151 19.41 -1.67 4.58
C THR A 151 20.94 -1.87 4.55
N PRO A 152 21.49 -2.78 3.73
CA PRO A 152 22.94 -3.00 3.62
C PRO A 152 23.73 -1.71 3.31
N LYS A 153 24.98 -1.59 3.78
CA LYS A 153 25.81 -0.39 3.57
C LYS A 153 26.05 -0.06 2.10
N ASP A 154 25.95 -1.07 1.27
CA ASP A 154 26.24 -1.08 -0.16
C ASP A 154 24.97 -0.81 -1.00
N HIS A 155 23.83 -0.55 -0.35
CA HIS A 155 22.55 -0.33 -1.04
C HIS A 155 22.51 1.05 -1.71
N PRO A 156 22.10 1.15 -2.99
CA PRO A 156 22.08 2.41 -3.74
C PRO A 156 21.21 3.52 -3.13
N GLU A 157 20.20 3.14 -2.36
CA GLU A 157 19.22 4.08 -1.75
C GLU A 157 19.57 4.51 -0.31
N ARG A 158 20.73 4.11 0.24
CA ARG A 158 21.15 4.44 1.63
C ARG A 158 21.85 5.81 1.77
N ALA A 159 22.05 6.55 0.67
CA ALA A 159 22.87 7.76 0.63
C ALA A 159 22.16 9.02 1.16
#